data_AF-A0A7K3WDS9-F1
#
_entry.id   AF-A0A7K3WDS9-F1
#
_cell.length_a   1.000
_cell.length_b   1.000
_cell.length_c   1.000
_cell.angle_alpha   90.00
_cell.angle_beta   90.00
_cell.angle_gamma   90.00
#
_symmetry.space_group_name_H-M   'P 1'
#
loop_
_entity.id
_entity.type
_entity.pdbx_description
1 polymer ?
#
loop_
_entity_poly.entity_id
_entity_poly.type
_entity_poly.pdbx_seq_one_letter_code
_entity_poly.pdbx_strand_id
1 'polypeptide(L)'
;MLTAAVATVRPVLSAAGFRKRRHTFNRTVEPGLVQVVSYRLPPRDPPGSTEPPVPVPRGLAFMALGIFVEEAWRLDLGRFGPDGPPLDKSWVNDHDCQLRRPTDGVGDTLAQGRRIDNPGTGHAWVRDLGDVFAWFDRFGSRAAIIDALEAAPVDSYEIAGWESDRMLAVRMRWGAGDRRRAQELFGEWVRRCRSEAASAPWLVGHLEYLSWFAGELGLSVDDDTRL
;
A
#
# COMPACT_ATOMS: atom_id res chain seq x y z
N MET A 1 27.18 4.43 -2.21
CA MET A 1 26.87 3.39 -1.20
C MET A 1 25.56 2.68 -1.51
N LEU A 2 24.38 3.31 -1.36
CA LEU A 2 23.10 2.68 -1.73
C LEU A 2 23.07 2.17 -3.19
N THR A 3 23.55 2.96 -4.15
CA THR A 3 23.64 2.53 -5.57
C THR A 3 24.46 1.25 -5.76
N ALA A 4 25.50 1.02 -4.96
CA ALA A 4 26.33 -0.18 -5.06
C ALA A 4 25.57 -1.41 -4.52
N ALA A 5 24.93 -1.30 -3.36
CA ALA A 5 24.08 -2.37 -2.82
C ALA A 5 22.91 -2.70 -3.76
N VAL A 6 22.28 -1.68 -4.36
CA VAL A 6 21.21 -1.85 -5.36
C VAL A 6 21.73 -2.49 -6.67
N ALA A 7 23.00 -2.28 -7.02
CA ALA A 7 23.60 -2.96 -8.17
C ALA A 7 23.70 -4.48 -7.95
N THR A 8 23.90 -4.94 -6.71
CA THR A 8 23.97 -6.36 -6.35
C THR A 8 22.64 -7.09 -6.52
N VAL A 9 21.51 -6.45 -6.17
CA VAL A 9 20.17 -7.07 -6.28
C VAL A 9 19.59 -7.03 -7.70
N ARG A 10 20.05 -6.08 -8.52
CA ARG A 10 19.50 -5.83 -9.87
C ARG A 10 19.43 -7.09 -10.74
N PRO A 11 20.48 -7.93 -10.87
CA PRO A 11 20.42 -9.11 -11.72
C PRO A 11 19.28 -10.07 -11.34
N VAL A 12 19.08 -10.30 -10.04
CA VAL A 12 18.03 -11.21 -9.53
C VAL A 12 16.64 -10.64 -9.82
N LEU A 13 16.41 -9.36 -9.52
CA LEU A 13 15.13 -8.71 -9.80
C LEU A 13 14.84 -8.63 -11.31
N SER A 14 15.85 -8.34 -12.13
CA SER A 14 15.69 -8.32 -13.60
C SER A 14 15.38 -9.70 -14.16
N ALA A 15 16.01 -10.77 -13.64
CA ALA A 15 15.67 -12.15 -14.01
C ALA A 15 14.21 -12.51 -13.65
N ALA A 16 13.69 -11.95 -12.56
CA ALA A 16 12.29 -12.10 -12.15
C ALA A 16 11.31 -11.18 -12.92
N GLY A 17 11.78 -10.43 -13.92
CA GLY A 17 10.95 -9.59 -14.79
C GLY A 17 10.79 -8.13 -14.32
N PHE A 18 11.49 -7.70 -13.27
CA PHE A 18 11.41 -6.31 -12.82
C PHE A 18 12.24 -5.37 -13.70
N ARG A 19 11.60 -4.29 -14.14
CA ARG A 19 12.26 -3.12 -14.75
C ARG A 19 12.75 -2.18 -13.66
N LYS A 20 13.82 -1.41 -13.91
CA LYS A 20 14.46 -0.54 -12.91
C LYS A 20 14.39 0.93 -13.30
N ARG A 21 14.10 1.80 -12.32
CA ARG A 21 14.32 3.26 -12.38
C ARG A 21 14.88 3.73 -11.05
N ARG A 22 16.07 4.34 -11.06
CA ARG A 22 16.82 4.73 -9.84
C ARG A 22 17.01 3.55 -8.87
N HIS A 23 16.41 3.61 -7.67
CA HIS A 23 16.47 2.58 -6.63
C HIS A 23 15.13 1.84 -6.49
N THR A 24 14.25 1.96 -7.48
CA THR A 24 12.92 1.34 -7.52
C THR A 24 12.82 0.38 -8.70
N PHE A 25 12.10 -0.72 -8.49
CA PHE A 25 11.92 -1.80 -9.43
C PHE A 25 10.44 -2.12 -9.57
N ASN A 26 9.95 -2.19 -10.81
CA ASN A 26 8.54 -2.44 -11.11
C ASN A 26 8.40 -3.70 -11.96
N ARG A 27 7.46 -4.57 -11.59
CA ARG A 27 7.00 -5.70 -12.40
C ARG A 27 5.50 -5.58 -12.60
N THR A 28 5.08 -5.43 -13.86
CA THR A 28 3.66 -5.51 -14.21
C THR A 28 3.27 -6.97 -14.26
N VAL A 29 2.28 -7.36 -13.48
CA VAL A 29 1.79 -8.75 -13.43
C VAL A 29 0.58 -8.93 -14.34
N GLU A 30 -0.28 -7.92 -14.37
CA GLU A 30 -1.44 -7.78 -15.26
C GLU A 30 -1.67 -6.27 -15.52
N PRO A 31 -2.44 -5.88 -16.54
CA PRO A 31 -2.72 -4.46 -16.81
C PRO A 31 -3.25 -3.76 -15.57
N GLY A 32 -2.63 -2.66 -15.14
CA GLY A 32 -3.02 -1.93 -13.93
C GLY A 32 -2.59 -2.54 -12.59
N LEU A 33 -1.93 -3.71 -12.57
CA LEU A 33 -1.37 -4.31 -11.35
C LEU A 33 0.17 -4.35 -11.42
N VAL A 34 0.83 -3.62 -10.52
CA VAL A 34 2.29 -3.47 -10.54
C VAL A 34 2.86 -3.79 -9.17
N GLN A 35 3.79 -4.73 -9.13
CA GLN A 35 4.61 -5.04 -7.97
C GLN A 35 5.83 -4.13 -7.93
N VAL A 36 6.11 -3.56 -6.76
CA VAL A 36 7.14 -2.55 -6.55
C VAL A 36 8.09 -2.98 -5.44
N VAL A 37 9.39 -2.97 -5.75
CA VAL A 37 10.47 -3.06 -4.76
C VAL A 37 11.24 -1.75 -4.78
N SER A 38 11.30 -1.04 -3.66
CA SER A 38 11.99 0.25 -3.55
C SER A 38 13.05 0.19 -2.45
N TYR A 39 14.25 0.69 -2.73
CA TYR A 39 15.31 0.84 -1.75
C TYR A 39 15.46 2.31 -1.39
N ARG A 40 15.14 2.67 -0.15
CA ARG A 40 15.08 4.07 0.27
C ARG A 40 15.95 4.35 1.48
N LEU A 41 16.57 5.52 1.49
CA LEU A 41 17.12 6.08 2.72
C LEU A 41 15.95 6.60 3.57
N PRO A 42 16.09 6.67 4.90
CA PRO A 42 15.08 7.32 5.71
C PRO A 42 14.93 8.79 5.26
N PRO A 43 13.74 9.39 5.44
CA PRO A 43 13.55 10.79 5.13
C PRO A 43 14.64 11.62 5.84
N ARG A 44 15.27 12.53 5.10
CA ARG A 44 16.03 13.62 5.74
C ARG A 44 15.00 14.55 6.36
N ASP A 45 15.27 15.07 7.55
CA ASP A 45 14.39 16.07 8.19
C ASP A 45 14.00 17.14 7.17
N PRO A 46 12.69 17.43 7.00
CA PRO A 46 12.27 18.43 6.04
C PRO A 46 12.87 19.80 6.43
N PRO A 47 13.35 20.59 5.45
CA PRO A 47 13.86 21.93 5.74
C PRO A 47 12.76 22.76 6.40
N GLY A 48 13.01 23.28 7.61
CA GLY A 48 12.05 24.08 8.38
C GLY A 48 11.37 23.36 9.55
N SER A 49 11.71 22.08 9.84
CA SER A 49 11.26 21.42 11.07
C SER A 49 11.74 22.19 12.32
N THR A 50 10.80 22.65 13.14
CA THR A 50 11.06 23.26 14.45
C THR A 50 11.17 22.23 15.57
N GLU A 51 10.78 20.98 15.31
CA GLU A 51 10.98 19.89 16.25
C GLU A 51 12.46 19.47 16.28
N PRO A 52 13.04 19.19 17.46
CA PRO A 52 14.39 18.64 17.54
C PRO A 52 14.41 17.33 16.75
N PRO A 53 15.34 17.17 15.80
CA PRO A 53 15.36 16.00 14.93
C PRO A 53 15.46 14.75 15.80
N VAL A 54 14.47 13.87 15.70
CA VAL A 54 14.62 12.50 16.19
C VAL A 54 15.88 11.96 15.52
N PRO A 55 16.86 11.41 16.25
CA PRO A 55 18.10 10.93 15.63
C PRO A 55 17.79 9.81 14.63
N VAL A 56 17.61 10.18 13.36
CA VAL A 56 17.46 9.20 12.29
C VAL A 56 18.83 8.58 12.07
N PRO A 57 18.99 7.25 12.22
CA PRO A 57 20.29 6.63 12.08
C PRO A 57 20.84 6.87 10.67
N ARG A 58 21.88 7.71 10.57
CA ARG A 58 22.52 8.03 9.30
C ARG A 58 23.13 6.77 8.71
N GLY A 59 22.98 6.60 7.40
CA GLY A 59 23.57 5.47 6.68
C GLY A 59 22.74 4.18 6.71
N LEU A 60 21.49 4.21 7.19
CA LEU A 60 20.56 3.10 6.97
C LEU A 60 19.81 3.23 5.65
N ALA A 61 19.47 2.09 5.04
CA ALA A 61 18.53 1.98 3.94
C ALA A 61 17.53 0.85 4.21
N PHE A 62 16.33 1.01 3.67
CA PHE A 62 15.20 0.11 3.86
C PHE A 62 14.75 -0.44 2.52
N MET A 63 14.26 -1.68 2.53
CA MET A 63 13.56 -2.26 1.38
C MET A 63 12.05 -2.11 1.62
N ALA A 64 11.37 -1.35 0.79
CA ALA A 64 9.92 -1.19 0.82
C ALA A 64 9.30 -2.02 -0.31
N LEU A 65 8.25 -2.76 0.03
CA LEU A 65 7.47 -3.56 -0.91
C LEU A 65 6.08 -2.95 -1.05
N GLY A 66 5.56 -2.94 -2.27
CA GLY A 66 4.18 -2.54 -2.50
C GLY A 66 3.57 -3.16 -3.74
N ILE A 67 2.25 -3.19 -3.77
CA ILE A 67 1.47 -3.54 -4.95
C ILE A 67 0.55 -2.38 -5.27
N PHE A 68 0.71 -1.85 -6.47
CA PHE A 68 -0.14 -0.83 -7.05
C PHE A 68 -1.29 -1.49 -7.77
N VAL A 69 -2.50 -1.02 -7.46
CA VAL A 69 -3.77 -1.46 -8.03
C VAL A 69 -4.41 -0.22 -8.64
N GLU A 70 -4.37 -0.11 -9.97
CA GLU A 70 -4.74 1.09 -10.70
C GLU A 70 -6.16 1.57 -10.38
N GLU A 71 -7.12 0.66 -10.37
CA GLU A 71 -8.52 1.01 -10.12
C GLU A 71 -8.76 1.53 -8.70
N ALA A 72 -8.05 1.00 -7.70
CA ALA A 72 -8.13 1.50 -6.33
C ALA A 72 -7.38 2.82 -6.16
N TRP A 73 -6.24 2.98 -6.84
CA TRP A 73 -5.47 4.22 -6.87
C TRP A 73 -6.28 5.38 -7.48
N ARG A 74 -7.03 5.13 -8.56
CA ARG A 74 -7.90 6.13 -9.19
C ARG A 74 -9.04 6.58 -8.27
N LEU A 75 -9.45 5.72 -7.34
CA LEU A 75 -10.50 5.98 -6.36
C LEU A 75 -9.94 6.42 -4.99
N ASP A 76 -8.68 6.85 -4.95
CA ASP A 76 -8.07 7.43 -3.75
C ASP A 76 -8.49 8.89 -3.55
N LEU A 77 -9.78 9.06 -3.25
CA LEU A 77 -10.41 10.37 -3.11
C LEU A 77 -9.80 11.20 -1.96
N GLY A 78 -9.27 10.54 -0.92
CA GLY A 78 -8.56 11.24 0.15
C GLY A 78 -7.25 11.89 -0.34
N ARG A 79 -6.61 11.30 -1.36
CA ARG A 79 -5.37 11.82 -1.95
C ARG A 79 -5.60 12.76 -3.12
N PHE A 80 -6.60 12.48 -3.96
CA PHE A 80 -6.78 13.16 -5.25
C PHE A 80 -8.05 14.01 -5.35
N GLY A 81 -9.01 13.85 -4.42
CA GLY A 81 -10.34 14.42 -4.57
C GLY A 81 -11.17 13.71 -5.64
N PRO A 82 -12.34 14.27 -6.00
CA PRO A 82 -13.32 13.62 -6.89
C PRO A 82 -12.83 13.50 -8.35
N ASP A 83 -11.95 14.40 -8.78
CA ASP A 83 -11.40 14.40 -10.14
C ASP A 83 -10.39 13.26 -10.38
N GLY A 84 -9.94 12.61 -9.31
CA GLY A 84 -8.97 11.53 -9.36
C GLY A 84 -7.57 11.98 -9.83
N PRO A 85 -6.63 11.03 -9.94
CA PRO A 85 -5.30 11.33 -10.41
C PRO A 85 -5.21 11.45 -11.94
N PRO A 86 -4.10 12.02 -12.48
CA PRO A 86 -3.82 11.97 -13.91
C PRO A 86 -3.80 10.53 -14.46
N LEU A 87 -4.41 10.32 -15.63
CA LEU A 87 -4.65 8.99 -16.20
C LEU A 87 -3.40 8.25 -16.70
N ASP A 88 -2.29 8.94 -16.95
CA ASP A 88 -1.06 8.33 -17.48
C ASP A 88 0.04 8.28 -16.43
N LYS A 89 0.23 7.09 -15.84
CA LYS A 89 1.32 6.81 -14.92
C LYS A 89 2.26 5.77 -15.50
N SER A 90 3.27 6.24 -16.24
CA SER A 90 4.32 5.39 -16.82
C SER A 90 5.24 4.70 -15.79
N TRP A 91 5.27 5.16 -14.54
CA TRP A 91 6.09 4.59 -13.48
C TRP A 91 5.43 4.72 -12.10
N VAL A 92 5.40 3.61 -11.36
CA VAL A 92 4.84 3.50 -10.01
C VAL A 92 5.97 3.55 -8.96
N ASN A 93 5.78 4.31 -7.89
CA ASN A 93 6.65 4.29 -6.71
C ASN A 93 5.96 3.60 -5.52
N ASP A 94 6.72 3.33 -4.46
CA ASP A 94 6.19 2.71 -3.22
C ASP A 94 5.02 3.51 -2.64
N HIS A 95 5.11 4.84 -2.64
CA HIS A 95 4.04 5.72 -2.16
C HIS A 95 2.79 5.76 -3.04
N ASP A 96 2.80 5.11 -4.20
CA ASP A 96 1.63 4.95 -5.04
C ASP A 96 0.88 3.64 -4.76
N CYS A 97 1.49 2.70 -4.04
CA CYS A 97 0.95 1.37 -3.82
C CYS A 97 -0.18 1.36 -2.77
N GLN A 98 -1.17 0.48 -2.99
CA GLN A 98 -2.33 0.28 -2.11
C GLN A 98 -2.06 -0.82 -1.09
N LEU A 99 -1.41 -1.91 -1.52
CA LEU A 99 -0.88 -2.90 -0.59
C LEU A 99 0.55 -2.53 -0.30
N ARG A 100 0.90 -2.51 0.98
CA ARG A 100 2.26 -2.25 1.44
C ARG A 100 2.59 -3.26 2.50
N ARG A 101 3.72 -3.92 2.35
CA ARG A 101 4.26 -4.67 3.47
C ARG A 101 4.86 -3.65 4.43
N PRO A 102 4.32 -3.50 5.66
CA PRO A 102 4.83 -2.51 6.60
C PRO A 102 6.30 -2.82 6.90
N THR A 103 7.16 -1.81 6.72
CA THR A 103 8.60 -1.92 7.01
C THR A 103 8.91 -1.35 8.40
N ASP A 104 7.95 -1.32 9.31
CA ASP A 104 8.03 -0.74 10.64
C ASP A 104 7.66 -1.73 11.77
N GLY A 105 7.24 -2.95 11.42
CA GLY A 105 6.94 -3.99 12.39
C GLY A 105 8.19 -4.52 13.11
N VAL A 106 8.14 -4.56 14.44
CA VAL A 106 9.12 -5.25 15.28
C VAL A 106 9.12 -6.73 14.91
N GLY A 107 10.21 -7.21 14.28
CA GLY A 107 10.38 -8.60 13.88
C GLY A 107 10.39 -8.86 12.37
N ASP A 108 10.00 -7.89 11.53
CA ASP A 108 10.17 -8.03 10.08
C ASP A 108 11.61 -7.70 9.68
N THR A 109 12.33 -8.66 9.11
CA THR A 109 13.72 -8.48 8.65
C THR A 109 13.83 -7.44 7.53
N LEU A 110 12.74 -7.18 6.80
CA LEU A 110 12.66 -6.13 5.78
C LEU A 110 12.47 -4.72 6.38
N ALA A 111 11.89 -4.66 7.59
CA ALA A 111 11.77 -3.44 8.39
C ALA A 111 13.10 -3.00 9.01
N GLN A 112 14.05 -3.92 9.15
CA GLN A 112 15.36 -3.64 9.73
C GLN A 112 16.21 -2.85 8.72
N GLY A 113 16.36 -1.55 8.98
CA GLY A 113 17.26 -0.70 8.22
C GLY A 113 18.67 -1.29 8.16
N ARG A 114 19.21 -1.42 6.96
CA ARG A 114 20.55 -1.97 6.73
C ARG A 114 21.56 -0.86 6.49
N ARG A 115 22.74 -1.00 7.09
CA ARG A 115 23.85 -0.06 6.92
C ARG A 115 24.37 -0.08 5.47
N ILE A 116 24.31 1.05 4.77
CA ILE A 116 24.74 1.14 3.36
C ILE A 116 26.25 1.16 3.17
N ASP A 117 27.02 1.41 4.24
CA ASP A 117 28.48 1.33 4.27
C ASP A 117 28.98 -0.10 4.49
N ASN A 118 28.11 -1.03 4.91
CA ASN A 118 28.44 -2.44 5.01
C ASN A 118 28.47 -3.08 3.60
N PRO A 119 29.61 -3.63 3.15
CA PRO A 119 29.73 -4.25 1.82
C PRO A 119 28.80 -5.47 1.64
N GLY A 120 28.38 -6.12 2.72
CA GLY A 120 27.46 -7.26 2.71
C GLY A 120 25.99 -6.90 2.50
N THR A 121 25.61 -5.62 2.53
CA THR A 121 24.19 -5.19 2.47
C THR A 121 23.49 -5.62 1.19
N GLY A 122 24.15 -5.52 0.03
CA GLY A 122 23.58 -5.98 -1.24
C GLY A 122 23.30 -7.50 -1.24
N HIS A 123 24.22 -8.30 -0.72
CA HIS A 123 24.04 -9.75 -0.61
C HIS A 123 22.99 -10.15 0.41
N ALA A 124 22.87 -9.40 1.52
CA ALA A 124 21.79 -9.61 2.48
C ALA A 124 20.43 -9.40 1.82
N TRP A 125 20.24 -8.31 1.06
CA TRP A 125 19.01 -8.10 0.31
C TRP A 125 18.75 -9.18 -0.73
N VAL A 126 19.77 -9.70 -1.41
CA VAL A 126 19.59 -10.83 -2.34
C VAL A 126 19.02 -12.05 -1.61
N ARG A 127 19.46 -12.34 -0.39
CA ARG A 127 18.89 -13.45 0.41
C ARG A 127 17.45 -13.20 0.80
N ASP A 128 17.11 -11.95 1.15
CA ASP A 128 15.75 -11.57 1.52
C ASP A 128 14.77 -11.66 0.33
N LEU A 129 15.25 -11.67 -0.93
CA LEU A 129 14.38 -11.71 -2.11
C LEU A 129 13.49 -12.96 -2.20
N GLY A 130 13.86 -14.07 -1.56
CA GLY A 130 12.99 -15.25 -1.48
C GLY A 130 11.65 -14.95 -0.81
N ASP A 131 11.70 -14.31 0.36
CA ASP A 131 10.50 -13.91 1.11
C ASP A 131 9.73 -12.79 0.40
N VAL A 132 10.45 -11.91 -0.31
CA VAL A 132 9.85 -10.86 -1.15
C VAL A 132 9.01 -11.48 -2.27
N PHE A 133 9.54 -12.47 -2.98
CA PHE A 133 8.82 -13.14 -4.05
C PHE A 133 7.64 -13.95 -3.53
N ALA A 134 7.80 -14.67 -2.41
CA ALA A 134 6.70 -15.39 -1.78
C ALA A 134 5.55 -14.45 -1.37
N TRP A 135 5.86 -13.27 -0.85
CA TRP A 135 4.85 -12.26 -0.54
C TRP A 135 4.14 -11.74 -1.80
N PHE A 136 4.88 -11.49 -2.87
CA PHE A 136 4.30 -11.09 -4.15
C PHE A 136 3.43 -12.17 -4.79
N ASP A 137 3.79 -13.44 -4.66
CA ASP A 137 3.05 -14.56 -5.23
C ASP A 137 1.71 -14.77 -4.52
N ARG A 138 1.64 -14.53 -3.20
CA ARG A 138 0.37 -14.49 -2.43
C ARG A 138 -0.64 -13.50 -3.03
N PHE A 139 -0.15 -12.40 -3.60
CA PHE A 139 -0.96 -11.33 -4.19
C PHE A 139 -0.71 -11.20 -5.70
N GLY A 140 -0.44 -12.33 -6.36
CA GLY A 140 -0.05 -12.39 -7.78
C GLY A 140 -1.17 -12.07 -8.78
N SER A 141 -2.39 -11.76 -8.31
CA SER A 141 -3.52 -11.37 -9.18
C SER A 141 -4.50 -10.51 -8.40
N ARG A 142 -5.34 -9.74 -9.12
CA ARG A 142 -6.49 -9.04 -8.52
C ARG A 142 -7.40 -9.95 -7.72
N ALA A 143 -7.72 -11.12 -8.25
CA ALA A 143 -8.61 -12.08 -7.58
C ALA A 143 -8.03 -12.48 -6.22
N ALA A 144 -6.75 -12.87 -6.18
CA ALA A 144 -6.07 -13.24 -4.93
C ALA A 144 -6.02 -12.09 -3.91
N ILE A 145 -5.84 -10.85 -4.37
CA ILE A 145 -5.87 -9.67 -3.50
C ILE A 145 -7.27 -9.47 -2.90
N ILE A 146 -8.30 -9.46 -3.74
CA ILE A 146 -9.68 -9.27 -3.31
C ILE A 146 -10.10 -10.38 -2.33
N ASP A 147 -9.81 -11.64 -2.67
CA ASP A 147 -10.12 -12.79 -1.80
C ASP A 147 -9.47 -12.63 -0.43
N ALA A 148 -8.20 -12.20 -0.38
CA ALA A 148 -7.49 -11.97 0.86
C ALA A 148 -8.08 -10.82 1.69
N LEU A 149 -8.42 -9.70 1.04
CA LEU A 149 -9.01 -8.53 1.72
C LEU A 149 -10.41 -8.82 2.25
N GLU A 150 -11.24 -9.53 1.49
CA GLU A 150 -12.60 -9.88 1.91
C GLU A 150 -12.62 -10.94 3.01
N ALA A 151 -11.64 -11.86 3.03
CA ALA A 151 -11.47 -12.86 4.08
C ALA A 151 -10.89 -12.28 5.39
N ALA A 152 -10.22 -11.14 5.34
CA ALA A 152 -9.68 -10.48 6.53
C ALA A 152 -10.80 -9.95 7.44
N PRO A 153 -10.58 -9.84 8.76
CA PRO A 153 -11.50 -9.16 9.67
C PRO A 153 -11.88 -7.76 9.16
N VAL A 154 -13.10 -7.31 9.45
CA VAL A 154 -13.62 -6.02 8.95
C VAL A 154 -12.75 -4.84 9.41
N ASP A 155 -12.13 -4.96 10.59
CA ASP A 155 -11.22 -3.98 11.18
C ASP A 155 -9.74 -4.24 10.91
N SER A 156 -9.41 -5.13 9.97
CA SER A 156 -8.04 -5.40 9.58
C SER A 156 -7.41 -4.25 8.79
N TYR A 157 -6.12 -4.02 9.09
CA TYR A 157 -5.20 -3.14 8.37
C TYR A 157 -3.93 -3.90 7.94
N GLU A 158 -3.92 -5.23 8.08
CA GLU A 158 -2.69 -6.03 7.94
C GLU A 158 -2.20 -6.15 6.49
N ILE A 159 -3.11 -6.06 5.50
CA ILE A 159 -2.78 -6.28 4.08
C ILE A 159 -2.48 -4.95 3.37
N ALA A 160 -3.36 -3.96 3.53
CA ALA A 160 -3.22 -2.65 2.93
C ALA A 160 -2.19 -1.78 3.68
N GLY A 161 -2.08 -1.97 5.01
CA GLY A 161 -1.12 -1.32 5.88
C GLY A 161 -1.51 0.10 6.31
N TRP A 162 -1.98 0.95 5.38
CA TRP A 162 -2.23 2.39 5.64
C TRP A 162 -3.72 2.78 5.61
N GLU A 163 -4.58 1.87 5.20
CA GLU A 163 -6.03 2.01 5.21
C GLU A 163 -6.65 0.69 5.66
N SER A 164 -7.96 0.70 5.93
CA SER A 164 -8.69 -0.54 6.21
C SER A 164 -8.66 -1.45 4.97
N ASP A 165 -8.36 -2.73 5.19
CA ASP A 165 -8.41 -3.76 4.15
C ASP A 165 -9.79 -3.80 3.47
N ARG A 166 -10.85 -3.53 4.24
CA ARG A 166 -12.22 -3.46 3.74
C ARG A 166 -12.42 -2.31 2.76
N MET A 167 -11.86 -1.13 3.05
CA MET A 167 -11.96 0.04 2.15
C MET A 167 -11.19 -0.18 0.84
N LEU A 168 -10.04 -0.85 0.89
CA LEU A 168 -9.34 -1.23 -0.33
C LEU A 168 -10.18 -2.20 -1.18
N ALA A 169 -10.81 -3.21 -0.55
CA ALA A 169 -11.70 -4.14 -1.24
C ALA A 169 -12.90 -3.42 -1.90
N VAL A 170 -13.51 -2.45 -1.21
CA VAL A 170 -14.58 -1.59 -1.76
C VAL A 170 -14.12 -0.93 -3.05
N ARG A 171 -12.96 -0.28 -3.04
CA ARG A 171 -12.43 0.43 -4.22
C ARG A 171 -12.12 -0.51 -5.38
N MET A 172 -11.54 -1.68 -5.09
CA MET A 172 -11.25 -2.69 -6.12
C MET A 172 -12.54 -3.24 -6.75
N ARG A 173 -13.54 -3.62 -5.94
CA ARG A 173 -14.85 -4.09 -6.43
C ARG A 173 -15.58 -3.01 -7.22
N TRP A 174 -15.56 -1.78 -6.70
CA TRP A 174 -16.15 -0.62 -7.37
C TRP A 174 -15.50 -0.40 -8.73
N GLY A 175 -14.17 -0.34 -8.79
CA GLY A 175 -13.40 -0.14 -10.01
C GLY A 175 -13.56 -1.25 -11.05
N ALA A 176 -13.81 -2.48 -10.61
CA ALA A 176 -14.14 -3.62 -11.46
C ALA A 176 -15.60 -3.60 -11.98
N GLY A 177 -16.44 -2.66 -11.51
CA GLY A 177 -17.84 -2.54 -11.88
C GLY A 177 -18.81 -3.37 -11.01
N ASP A 178 -18.31 -4.08 -9.99
CA ASP A 178 -19.14 -4.86 -9.05
C ASP A 178 -19.70 -3.94 -7.95
N ARG A 179 -20.63 -3.07 -8.36
CA ARG A 179 -21.22 -2.04 -7.49
C ARG A 179 -21.94 -2.65 -6.28
N ARG A 180 -22.61 -3.78 -6.47
CA ARG A 180 -23.35 -4.47 -5.40
C ARG A 180 -22.40 -4.96 -4.32
N ARG A 181 -21.34 -5.69 -4.69
CA ARG A 181 -20.39 -6.18 -3.68
C ARG A 181 -19.64 -5.04 -3.01
N ALA A 182 -19.28 -3.99 -3.75
CA ALA A 182 -18.68 -2.80 -3.18
C ALA A 182 -19.60 -2.14 -2.13
N GLN A 183 -20.90 -2.03 -2.40
CA GLN A 183 -21.88 -1.51 -1.44
C GLN A 183 -22.00 -2.37 -0.17
N GLU A 184 -22.01 -3.69 -0.31
CA GLU A 184 -22.07 -4.61 0.84
C GLU A 184 -20.86 -4.43 1.76
N LEU A 185 -19.65 -4.46 1.19
CA LEU A 185 -18.40 -4.29 1.92
C LEU A 185 -18.30 -2.90 2.57
N PHE A 186 -18.78 -1.88 1.88
CA PHE A 186 -18.83 -0.51 2.41
C PHE A 186 -19.79 -0.41 3.60
N GLY A 187 -20.98 -0.99 3.48
CA GLY A 187 -21.96 -1.04 4.57
C GLY A 187 -21.44 -1.80 5.80
N GLU A 188 -20.74 -2.92 5.60
CA GLU A 188 -20.06 -3.65 6.69
C GLU A 188 -19.09 -2.75 7.46
N TRP A 189 -18.25 -1.99 6.73
CA TRP A 189 -17.30 -1.07 7.33
C TRP A 189 -17.98 0.10 8.05
N VAL A 190 -18.98 0.73 7.44
CA VAL A 190 -19.74 1.83 8.05
C VAL A 190 -20.43 1.38 9.33
N ARG A 191 -21.09 0.21 9.34
CA ARG A 191 -21.71 -0.37 10.55
C ARG A 191 -20.69 -0.56 11.66
N ARG A 192 -19.50 -1.08 11.32
CA ARG A 192 -18.40 -1.23 12.28
C ARG A 192 -18.01 0.10 12.89
N CYS A 193 -17.69 1.10 12.07
CA CYS A 193 -17.32 2.43 12.56
C CYS A 193 -18.41 3.07 13.44
N ARG A 194 -19.69 2.96 13.05
CA ARG A 194 -20.82 3.44 13.85
C ARG A 194 -20.91 2.74 15.21
N SER A 195 -20.69 1.43 15.25
CA SER A 195 -20.73 0.64 16.50
C SER A 195 -19.63 1.03 17.50
N GLU A 196 -18.51 1.58 17.01
CA GLU A 196 -17.36 1.98 17.84
C GLU A 196 -17.27 3.48 18.12
N ALA A 197 -18.05 4.31 17.42
CA ALA A 197 -17.93 5.76 17.52
C ALA A 197 -18.06 6.27 18.98
N ALA A 198 -18.81 5.57 19.82
CA ALA A 198 -18.95 5.88 21.25
C ALA A 198 -17.66 5.65 22.06
N SER A 199 -16.88 4.61 21.73
CA SER A 199 -15.64 4.25 22.43
C SER A 199 -14.37 4.79 21.75
N ALA A 200 -14.47 5.21 20.49
CA ALA A 200 -13.39 5.74 19.68
C ALA A 200 -13.81 7.05 19.00
N PRO A 201 -13.78 8.20 19.71
CA PRO A 201 -14.29 9.49 19.20
C PRO A 201 -13.63 9.99 17.92
N TRP A 202 -12.40 9.55 17.62
CA TRP A 202 -11.71 9.86 16.37
C TRP A 202 -12.43 9.29 15.12
N LEU A 203 -13.29 8.29 15.29
CA LEU A 203 -14.13 7.74 14.21
C LEU A 203 -15.24 8.69 13.76
N VAL A 204 -15.59 9.73 14.53
CA VAL A 204 -16.63 10.69 14.11
C VAL A 204 -16.23 11.40 12.82
N GLY A 205 -15.00 11.94 12.77
CA GLY A 205 -14.47 12.54 11.53
C GLY A 205 -14.29 11.52 10.40
N HIS A 206 -14.02 10.26 10.75
CA HIS A 206 -13.96 9.18 9.76
C HIS A 206 -15.32 8.87 9.14
N LEU A 207 -16.40 8.87 9.93
CA LEU A 207 -17.78 8.69 9.43
C LEU A 207 -18.23 9.84 8.53
N GLU A 208 -17.80 11.07 8.80
CA GLU A 208 -18.01 12.21 7.90
C GLU A 208 -17.30 11.99 6.56
N TYR A 209 -16.03 11.55 6.59
CA TYR A 209 -15.29 11.17 5.40
C TYR A 209 -16.00 10.05 4.62
N LEU A 210 -16.46 8.99 5.29
CA LEU A 210 -17.17 7.88 4.64
C LEU A 210 -18.49 8.36 3.99
N SER A 211 -19.19 9.30 4.62
CA SER A 211 -20.42 9.88 4.05
C SER A 211 -20.14 10.69 2.79
N TRP A 212 -19.08 11.51 2.80
CA TRP A 212 -18.62 12.21 1.61
C TRP A 212 -18.19 11.24 0.50
N PHE A 213 -17.32 10.28 0.83
CA PHE A 213 -16.85 9.24 -0.09
C PHE A 213 -18.02 8.48 -0.73
N ALA A 214 -19.04 8.16 0.07
CA ALA A 214 -20.24 7.51 -0.42
C ALA A 214 -21.01 8.38 -1.42
N GLY A 215 -21.15 9.69 -1.15
CA GLY A 215 -21.76 10.65 -2.07
C GLY A 215 -21.04 10.74 -3.41
N GLU A 216 -19.70 10.79 -3.39
CA GLU A 216 -18.89 10.88 -4.62
C GLU A 216 -18.97 9.62 -5.48
N LEU A 217 -19.07 8.45 -4.85
CA LEU A 217 -19.20 7.19 -5.58
C LEU A 217 -20.67 6.82 -5.85
N GLY A 218 -21.66 7.41 -5.17
CA GLY A 218 -23.03 6.91 -5.21
C GLY A 218 -23.21 5.60 -4.44
N LEU A 219 -22.41 5.39 -3.39
CA LEU A 219 -22.66 4.38 -2.36
C LEU A 219 -23.64 4.94 -1.33
N SER A 220 -24.28 4.06 -0.56
CA SER A 220 -25.14 4.42 0.57
C SER A 220 -24.41 4.17 1.90
N VAL A 221 -24.49 5.14 2.81
CA VAL A 221 -24.13 4.94 4.23
C VAL A 221 -25.26 4.31 5.05
N ASP A 222 -26.46 4.27 4.49
CA ASP A 222 -27.65 3.73 5.13
C ASP A 222 -27.99 2.37 4.57
N ASP A 223 -28.36 1.48 5.48
CA ASP A 223 -28.55 0.05 5.24
C ASP A 223 -29.86 -0.30 4.55
N ASP A 224 -30.52 0.66 3.89
CA ASP A 224 -31.74 0.44 3.13
C ASP A 224 -31.41 -0.30 1.82
N THR A 225 -30.94 -1.54 1.97
CA THR A 225 -31.00 -2.60 0.96
C THR A 225 -32.47 -3.04 0.84
N ARG A 226 -33.29 -2.14 0.31
CA ARG A 226 -34.46 -2.50 -0.49
C ARG A 226 -34.12 -2.20 -1.94
N LEU A 227 -33.23 -3.02 -2.52
CA LEU A 227 -33.07 -3.15 -3.97
C LEU A 227 -33.68 -4.47 -4.40
#